data_AF-A0A4Y8IS39-F1
#
_entry.id   AF-A0A4Y8IS39-F1
#
_cell.length_a   1.000
_cell.length_b   1.000
_cell.length_c   1.000
_cell.angle_alpha   90.00
_cell.angle_beta   90.00
_cell.angle_gamma   90.00
#
_symmetry.space_group_name_H-M   'P 1'
#
loop_
_entity.id
_entity.type
_entity.pdbx_description
1 polymer ?
#
loop_
_entity_poly.entity_id
_entity_poly.type
_entity_poly.pdbx_seq_one_letter_code
_entity_poly.pdbx_strand_id
1 'polypeptide(L)' 'MINTRYKRLQDLEEELRIIRSLYDRFWPEMSEQQQDYLANNEHQIVKVIRLLEYQLAGYTPKSNF' A
#
# COMPACT_ATOMS: atom_id res chain seq x y z
N MET A 1 19.85 -15.10 -3.20
CA MET A 1 18.39 -15.11 -3.30
C MET A 1 17.87 -13.78 -2.80
N ILE A 2 17.35 -12.91 -3.67
CA ILE A 2 16.57 -11.76 -3.21
C ILE A 2 15.37 -12.34 -2.47
N ASN A 3 15.21 -12.00 -1.20
CA ASN A 3 14.04 -12.42 -0.43
C ASN A 3 12.82 -11.73 -1.07
N THR A 4 12.01 -12.52 -1.76
CA THR A 4 10.90 -12.06 -2.60
C THR A 4 9.90 -11.19 -1.84
N ARG A 5 9.78 -11.39 -0.51
CA ARG A 5 8.95 -10.56 0.35
C ARG A 5 9.51 -9.14 0.55
N TYR A 6 10.82 -9.00 0.72
CA TYR A 6 11.44 -7.67 0.82
C TYR A 6 11.32 -6.89 -0.49
N LYS A 7 11.52 -7.56 -1.63
CA LYS A 7 11.34 -6.91 -2.94
C LYS A 7 9.88 -6.46 -3.13
N ARG A 8 8.91 -7.32 -2.79
CA ARG A 8 7.50 -6.94 -2.88
C ARG A 8 7.13 -5.79 -1.94
N LEU A 9 7.69 -5.75 -0.73
CA LEU A 9 7.50 -4.63 0.19
C LEU A 9 7.99 -3.31 -0.42
N GLN A 10 9.21 -3.29 -0.95
CA GLN A 10 9.78 -2.11 -1.63
C GLN A 10 8.94 -1.67 -2.82
N ASP A 11 8.47 -2.61 -3.64
CA ASP A 11 7.63 -2.29 -4.81
C ASP A 11 6.30 -1.66 -4.36
N LEU A 12 5.68 -2.16 -3.28
CA LEU A 12 4.45 -1.59 -2.73
C LEU A 12 4.65 -0.23 -2.05
N GLU A 13 5.77 -0.02 -1.37
CA GLU A 13 6.15 1.29 -0.80
C GLU A 13 6.30 2.34 -1.91
N GLU A 14 6.86 1.95 -3.05
CA GLU A 14 6.99 2.82 -4.22
C GLU A 14 5.62 3.09 -4.87
N GLU A 15 4.77 2.07 -5.04
CA GLU A 15 3.39 2.26 -5.51
C GLU A 15 2.63 3.24 -4.60
N LEU A 16 2.75 3.11 -3.28
CA LEU A 16 2.14 4.01 -2.30
C LEU A 16 2.66 5.45 -2.43
N ARG A 17 3.98 5.62 -2.63
CA ARG A 17 4.61 6.92 -2.87
C ARG A 17 4.04 7.60 -4.11
N ILE A 18 3.83 6.84 -5.18
CA ILE A 18 3.23 7.35 -6.43
C ILE A 18 1.80 7.82 -6.17
N ILE A 19 0.97 7.03 -5.48
CA ILE A 19 -0.42 7.42 -5.15
C ILE A 19 -0.45 8.74 -4.37
N ARG A 20 0.39 8.88 -3.35
CA ARG A 20 0.47 10.13 -2.57
C ARG A 20 0.90 11.32 -3.44
N SER A 21 1.85 11.12 -4.34
CA SER A 21 2.22 12.15 -5.30
C SER A 21 1.08 12.50 -6.28
N LEU A 22 0.16 11.58 -6.57
CA LEU A 22 -1.02 11.88 -7.39
C LEU A 22 -2.01 12.73 -6.61
N TYR A 23 -2.23 12.45 -5.32
CA TYR A 23 -3.03 13.30 -4.44
C TYR A 23 -2.48 14.72 -4.39
N ASP A 24 -1.19 14.88 -4.11
CA ASP A 24 -0.59 16.22 -3.97
C ASP A 24 -0.72 17.07 -5.26
N ARG A 25 -0.75 16.42 -6.43
CA ARG A 25 -0.71 17.12 -7.73
C ARG A 25 -2.05 17.31 -8.39
N PHE A 26 -2.99 16.40 -8.16
CA PHE A 26 -4.19 16.28 -8.98
C PHE A 26 -5.48 16.17 -8.16
N TRP A 27 -5.40 16.16 -6.82
CA TRP A 27 -6.60 16.06 -5.98
C TRP A 27 -7.66 17.13 -6.31
N PRO A 28 -7.31 18.42 -6.52
CA PRO A 28 -8.31 19.44 -6.87
C PRO A 28 -9.04 19.18 -8.20
N GLU A 29 -8.40 18.49 -9.15
CA GLU A 29 -8.92 18.23 -10.49
C GLU A 29 -9.55 16.84 -10.64
N MET A 30 -9.37 15.95 -9.65
CA MET A 30 -9.93 14.61 -9.67
C MET A 30 -11.43 14.62 -9.42
N SER A 31 -12.16 13.81 -10.19
CA SER A 31 -13.56 13.49 -9.87
C SER A 31 -13.64 12.62 -8.61
N GLU A 32 -14.79 12.62 -7.93
CA GLU A 32 -15.05 11.76 -6.77
C GLU A 32 -14.74 10.28 -7.08
N GLN A 33 -15.15 9.80 -8.26
CA GLN A 33 -14.87 8.42 -8.69
C GLN A 33 -13.35 8.12 -8.78
N GLN A 34 -12.54 9.09 -9.24
CA GLN A 34 -11.09 8.92 -9.30
C GLN A 34 -10.46 8.96 -7.91
N GLN A 35 -10.95 9.84 -7.03
CA GLN A 35 -10.52 9.92 -5.63
C GLN A 35 -10.83 8.60 -4.90
N ASP A 36 -12.04 8.09 -5.04
CA ASP A 36 -12.48 6.81 -4.45
C ASP A 36 -11.63 5.64 -4.96
N TYR A 37 -11.36 5.61 -6.26
CA TYR A 37 -10.52 4.57 -6.85
C TYR A 37 -9.09 4.58 -6.27
N LEU A 38 -8.47 5.76 -6.18
CA LEU A 38 -7.15 5.90 -5.58
C LEU A 38 -7.16 5.57 -4.08
N ALA A 39 -8.18 6.01 -3.34
CA ALA A 39 -8.31 5.73 -1.91
C ALA A 39 -8.45 4.23 -1.64
N ASN A 40 -9.23 3.52 -2.46
CA ASN A 40 -9.32 2.07 -2.36
C ASN A 40 -7.97 1.39 -2.65
N ASN A 41 -7.25 1.83 -3.69
CA ASN A 41 -5.92 1.30 -4.01
C ASN A 41 -4.91 1.56 -2.87
N GLU A 42 -4.88 2.78 -2.32
CA GLU A 42 -4.05 3.11 -1.16
C GLU A 42 -4.34 2.17 0.02
N HIS A 43 -5.63 1.99 0.34
CA HIS A 43 -6.06 1.13 1.43
C HIS A 43 -5.59 -0.32 1.25
N GLN A 44 -5.71 -0.88 0.04
CA GLN A 44 -5.23 -2.25 -0.24
C GLN A 44 -3.71 -2.35 -0.12
N ILE A 45 -2.96 -1.39 -0.67
CA ILE A 45 -1.49 -1.38 -0.60
C ILE A 45 -1.02 -1.31 0.85
N VAL A 46 -1.56 -0.39 1.65
CA VAL A 46 -1.22 -0.24 3.07
C VAL A 46 -1.52 -1.52 3.85
N LYS A 47 -2.65 -2.18 3.56
CA LYS A 47 -3.00 -3.47 4.18
C LYS A 47 -1.96 -4.55 3.85
N VAL A 48 -1.53 -4.66 2.59
CA VAL A 48 -0.53 -5.65 2.18
C VAL A 48 0.85 -5.34 2.75
N ILE A 49 1.27 -4.07 2.77
CA ILE A 49 2.51 -3.63 3.42
C ILE A 49 2.55 -4.10 4.87
N ARG A 50 1.50 -3.81 5.66
CA ARG A 50 1.42 -4.24 7.06
C ARG A 50 1.55 -5.75 7.23
N LEU A 51 0.88 -6.53 6.36
CA LEU A 51 0.98 -7.99 6.39
C LEU A 51 2.41 -8.48 6.09
N LEU A 52 3.08 -7.86 5.12
CA LEU A 52 4.46 -8.19 4.77
C LEU A 52 5.43 -7.79 5.89
N GLU A 53 5.28 -6.62 6.48
CA GLU A 53 6.07 -6.16 7.63
C GLU A 53 5.95 -7.15 8.80
N TYR A 54 4.73 -7.61 9.12
CA TYR A 54 4.52 -8.62 10.16
C TYR A 54 5.22 -9.95 9.84
N GLN A 55 5.09 -10.43 8.60
CA GLN A 55 5.75 -11.66 8.15
C GLN A 55 7.28 -11.54 8.21
N LEU A 56 7.84 -10.38 7.88
CA LEU A 56 9.27 -10.11 7.93
C LEU A 56 9.79 -9.95 9.36
N ALA A 57 8.98 -9.38 10.26
CA ALA A 57 9.29 -9.26 11.68
C ALA A 57 9.13 -10.58 12.46
N GLY A 58 8.64 -11.65 11.82
CA GLY A 58 8.36 -12.92 12.48
C GLY A 58 7.13 -12.88 13.40
N TYR A 59 6.30 -11.84 13.30
CA TYR A 59 5.08 -11.71 14.08
C TYR A 59 3.89 -12.27 13.31
N THR A 60 3.18 -13.23 13.90
CA THR A 60 1.90 -13.72 13.34
C THR A 60 0.76 -13.00 14.05
N PRO A 61 0.03 -12.07 13.41
CA PRO A 61 -1.10 -11.42 14.06
C PRO A 61 -2.14 -12.48 14.41
N LYS A 62 -2.59 -12.50 15.67
CA LYS A 62 -3.69 -13.38 16.09
C LYS A 62 -4.92 -13.04 15.25
N SER A 63 -5.42 -14.06 14.56
CA SER A 63 -6.65 -14.00 13.80
C SER A 63 -7.81 -13.84 14.77
N ASN A 64 -8.29 -12.61 14.98
CA ASN A 64 -9.56 -12.37 15.64
C ASN A 64 -10.67 -12.55 14.59
N PHE A 65 -10.94 -13.80 14.22
CA PHE A 65 -12.24 -14.21 13.68
C PHE A 65 -13.11 -14.66 14.85
#